data_AF-M3I701-F1
#
_entry.id   AF-M3I701-F1
#
_cell.length_a   1.000
_cell.length_b   1.000
_cell.length_c   1.000
_cell.angle_alpha   90.00
_cell.angle_beta   90.00
_cell.angle_gamma   90.00
#
_symmetry.space_group_name_H-M   'P 1'
#
loop_
_entity.id
_entity.type
_entity.pdbx_description
1 polymer ?
#
loop_
_entity_poly.entity_id
_entity_poly.type
_entity_poly.pdbx_seq_one_letter_code
_entity_poly.pdbx_strand_id
1 'polypeptide(L)'
;MKTLQEEKNRPEFLYSDEVFQSKIPGIFSLSVKPEFSPEKLISHNYICHFVVVSKNLIYRMGGIREGYDGSQDHEFALRASRFTNQIKRLPYFLYIWRLHGGSFSRKKAEICEASSKKAILEHYNDKKEEVEKIVSGNYPFTYHVFRKLKKKYIVSVIARNCSDLNWVFFRESIQNFLSFPLDVKIELWLPEQSVLKQIQEE
;
A
#
# COMPACT_ATOMS: atom_id res chain seq x y z
N MET A 1 19.99 11.70 -20.32
CA MET A 1 18.89 10.93 -19.68
C MET A 1 19.47 10.30 -18.42
N LYS A 2 19.02 10.68 -17.22
CA LYS A 2 19.52 10.04 -15.98
C LYS A 2 19.00 8.61 -15.93
N THR A 3 19.86 7.65 -15.65
CA THR A 3 19.44 6.26 -15.45
C THR A 3 18.76 6.12 -14.09
N LEU A 4 17.85 5.15 -13.91
CA LEU A 4 17.26 4.84 -12.60
C LEU A 4 18.33 4.56 -11.52
N GLN A 5 19.56 4.23 -11.91
CA GLN A 5 20.67 3.95 -11.00
C GLN A 5 21.21 5.21 -10.30
N GLU A 6 20.98 6.40 -10.87
CA GLU A 6 21.48 7.69 -10.38
C GLU A 6 20.43 8.45 -9.54
N GLU A 7 19.24 7.88 -9.37
CA GLU A 7 18.13 8.51 -8.64
C GLU A 7 18.34 8.39 -7.11
N LYS A 8 18.32 9.52 -6.39
CA LYS A 8 18.53 9.58 -4.94
C LYS A 8 17.49 8.76 -4.14
N ASN A 9 16.30 8.56 -4.72
CA ASN A 9 15.21 7.71 -4.23
C ASN A 9 14.88 6.60 -5.23
N ARG A 10 15.92 5.88 -5.68
CA ARG A 10 15.79 4.81 -6.66
C ARG A 10 14.75 3.78 -6.22
N PRO A 11 13.70 3.53 -7.03
CA PRO A 11 12.71 2.50 -6.72
C PRO A 11 13.35 1.12 -6.47
N GLU A 12 12.90 0.43 -5.43
CA GLU A 12 13.30 -0.93 -5.11
C GLU A 12 12.35 -1.98 -5.70
N PHE A 13 11.12 -1.57 -6.06
CA PHE A 13 10.15 -2.42 -6.74
C PHE A 13 9.49 -1.62 -7.86
N LEU A 14 9.63 -2.10 -9.09
CA LEU A 14 8.98 -1.56 -10.28
C LEU A 14 7.98 -2.57 -10.83
N TYR A 15 6.87 -2.09 -11.37
CA TYR A 15 5.89 -2.91 -12.09
C TYR A 15 5.35 -2.15 -13.29
N SER A 16 4.99 -2.85 -14.36
CA SER A 16 4.53 -2.24 -15.60
C SER A 16 3.06 -2.53 -15.89
N ASP A 17 2.48 -1.77 -16.81
CA ASP A 17 1.20 -2.13 -17.42
C ASP A 17 1.33 -3.40 -18.28
N GLU A 18 0.20 -4.02 -18.60
CA GLU A 18 0.17 -5.27 -19.37
C GLU A 18 -0.95 -5.28 -20.40
N VAL A 19 -0.72 -6.03 -21.48
CA VAL A 19 -1.69 -6.30 -22.54
C VAL A 19 -2.21 -7.70 -22.35
N PHE A 20 -3.53 -7.87 -22.34
CA PHE A 20 -4.13 -9.18 -22.49
C PHE A 20 -4.14 -9.59 -23.95
N GLN A 21 -3.74 -10.83 -24.22
CA GLN A 21 -3.79 -11.44 -25.53
C GLN A 21 -4.60 -12.74 -25.44
N SER A 22 -5.52 -12.94 -26.38
CA SER A 22 -6.30 -14.18 -26.48
C SER A 22 -5.54 -15.23 -27.32
N LYS A 23 -6.25 -16.18 -27.94
CA LYS A 23 -5.64 -17.13 -28.90
C LYS A 23 -5.09 -16.44 -30.15
N ILE A 24 -5.64 -15.28 -30.51
CA ILE A 24 -5.26 -14.55 -31.71
C ILE A 24 -4.20 -13.50 -31.34
N PRO A 25 -3.09 -13.38 -32.10
CA PRO A 25 -2.14 -12.28 -31.95
C PRO A 25 -2.79 -10.91 -32.05
N GLY A 26 -2.49 -10.03 -31.09
CA GLY A 26 -3.05 -8.68 -31.02
C GLY A 26 -3.42 -8.25 -29.61
N ILE A 27 -3.88 -7.01 -29.49
CA ILE A 27 -4.38 -6.45 -28.23
C ILE A 27 -5.82 -6.92 -28.05
N PHE A 28 -6.06 -7.81 -27.07
CA PHE A 28 -7.41 -8.20 -26.69
C PHE A 28 -7.99 -7.24 -25.64
N SER A 29 -7.18 -6.84 -24.66
CA SER A 29 -7.55 -5.85 -23.65
C SER A 29 -6.29 -5.22 -23.04
N LEU A 30 -6.43 -4.08 -22.39
CA LEU A 30 -5.35 -3.36 -21.72
C LEU A 30 -5.58 -3.36 -20.20
N SER A 31 -4.51 -3.56 -19.45
CA SER A 31 -4.47 -3.40 -18.00
C SER A 31 -3.58 -2.21 -17.67
N VAL A 32 -4.19 -1.04 -17.57
CA VAL A 32 -3.51 0.17 -17.09
C VAL A 32 -3.58 0.16 -15.56
N LYS A 33 -2.45 -0.09 -14.92
CA LYS A 33 -2.37 -0.21 -13.46
C LYS A 33 -2.31 1.19 -12.84
N PRO A 34 -2.88 1.41 -11.65
CA PRO A 34 -2.72 2.67 -10.93
C PRO A 34 -1.32 2.76 -10.32
N GLU A 35 -0.99 3.95 -9.80
CA GLU A 35 0.11 4.09 -8.84
C GLU A 35 -0.10 3.20 -7.61
N PHE A 36 0.99 2.95 -6.89
CA PHE A 36 1.01 1.93 -5.86
C PHE A 36 0.00 2.23 -4.74
N SER A 37 -0.99 1.35 -4.59
CA SER A 37 -1.91 1.31 -3.45
C SER A 37 -1.78 -0.02 -2.71
N PRO A 38 -1.41 -0.02 -1.41
CA PRO A 38 -1.36 -1.24 -0.62
C PRO A 38 -2.74 -1.84 -0.40
N GLU A 39 -3.80 -1.03 -0.24
CA GLU A 39 -5.17 -1.48 -0.07
C GLU A 39 -5.68 -2.19 -1.33
N LYS A 40 -5.39 -1.63 -2.52
CA LYS A 40 -5.75 -2.28 -3.77
C LYS A 40 -5.00 -3.61 -3.92
N LEU A 41 -3.72 -3.66 -3.54
CA LEU A 41 -2.93 -4.88 -3.60
C LEU A 41 -3.52 -5.97 -2.69
N ILE A 42 -3.92 -5.61 -1.47
CA ILE A 42 -4.61 -6.52 -0.53
C ILE A 42 -5.92 -7.05 -1.14
N SER A 43 -6.70 -6.18 -1.78
CA SER A 43 -7.97 -6.59 -2.38
C SER A 43 -7.81 -7.39 -3.67
N HIS A 44 -6.71 -7.22 -4.39
CA HIS A 44 -6.46 -7.88 -5.67
C HIS A 44 -4.99 -7.69 -6.06
N ASN A 45 -4.31 -8.77 -6.47
CA ASN A 45 -2.97 -8.67 -7.03
C ASN A 45 -2.99 -7.95 -8.38
N TYR A 46 -3.02 -6.62 -8.39
CA TYR A 46 -3.02 -5.83 -9.63
C TYR A 46 -1.60 -5.60 -10.17
N ILE A 47 -0.56 -5.85 -9.36
CA ILE A 47 0.84 -5.66 -9.76
C ILE A 47 1.23 -6.72 -10.79
N CYS A 48 0.93 -8.00 -10.51
CA CYS A 48 1.10 -9.14 -11.42
C CYS A 48 2.39 -9.08 -12.27
N HIS A 49 2.26 -9.19 -13.59
CA HIS A 49 3.36 -9.53 -14.47
C HIS A 49 4.29 -8.37 -14.76
N PHE A 50 5.54 -8.75 -15.05
CA PHE A 50 6.70 -7.90 -15.25
C PHE A 50 6.95 -6.95 -14.09
N VAL A 51 7.73 -7.46 -13.14
CA VAL A 51 8.24 -6.70 -12.02
C VAL A 51 9.77 -6.68 -12.07
N VAL A 52 10.36 -5.58 -11.61
CA VAL A 52 11.81 -5.47 -11.41
C VAL A 52 12.02 -5.13 -9.94
N VAL A 53 12.78 -5.98 -9.25
CA VAL A 53 12.94 -5.90 -7.80
C VAL A 53 14.42 -5.82 -7.47
N SER A 54 14.77 -4.87 -6.61
CA SER A 54 16.13 -4.70 -6.09
C SER A 54 16.61 -5.98 -5.40
N LYS A 55 17.84 -6.39 -5.72
CA LYS A 55 18.51 -7.53 -5.06
C LYS A 55 18.53 -7.37 -3.54
N ASN A 56 18.76 -6.15 -3.05
CA ASN A 56 18.79 -5.87 -1.62
C ASN A 56 17.40 -6.06 -0.98
N LEU A 57 16.34 -5.65 -1.66
CA LEU A 57 14.98 -5.87 -1.19
C LEU A 57 14.64 -7.37 -1.12
N ILE A 58 14.99 -8.14 -2.16
CA ILE A 58 14.82 -9.60 -2.16
C ILE A 58 15.52 -10.25 -0.97
N TYR A 59 16.77 -9.84 -0.67
CA TYR A 59 17.50 -10.37 0.49
C TYR A 59 16.87 -9.98 1.82
N ARG A 60 16.45 -8.72 2.00
CA ARG A 60 15.75 -8.29 3.23
C ARG A 60 14.45 -9.06 3.44
N MET A 61 13.74 -9.38 2.36
CA MET A 61 12.50 -10.16 2.42
C MET A 61 12.73 -11.66 2.67
N GLY A 62 13.93 -12.19 2.39
CA GLY A 62 14.22 -13.62 2.46
C GLY A 62 13.85 -14.41 1.20
N GLY A 63 13.76 -13.76 0.03
CA GLY A 63 13.51 -14.43 -1.25
C GLY A 63 12.06 -14.91 -1.47
N ILE A 64 11.87 -15.80 -2.44
CA ILE A 64 10.57 -16.42 -2.75
C ILE A 64 10.26 -17.49 -1.69
N ARG A 65 8.99 -17.59 -1.28
CA ARG A 65 8.53 -18.57 -0.29
C ARG A 65 7.62 -19.61 -0.94
N GLU A 66 7.71 -20.83 -0.44
CA GLU A 66 6.80 -21.92 -0.78
C GLU A 66 5.48 -21.85 0.02
N GLY A 67 4.50 -22.66 -0.36
CA GLY A 67 3.21 -22.77 0.33
C GLY A 67 2.19 -21.68 -0.03
N TYR A 68 2.34 -21.09 -1.22
CA TYR A 68 1.50 -20.06 -1.81
C TYR A 68 1.07 -20.40 -3.24
N ASP A 69 0.85 -21.68 -3.52
CA ASP A 69 0.66 -22.19 -4.87
C ASP A 69 -0.44 -21.46 -5.64
N GLY A 70 -0.05 -20.90 -6.80
CA GLY A 70 -0.92 -20.14 -7.69
C GLY A 70 -1.18 -18.69 -7.26
N SER A 71 -0.61 -18.25 -6.13
CA SER A 71 -0.65 -16.87 -5.62
C SER A 71 0.70 -16.41 -5.02
N GLN A 72 1.82 -17.02 -5.44
CA GLN A 72 3.15 -16.69 -4.92
C GLN A 72 3.54 -15.23 -5.23
N ASP A 73 3.11 -14.73 -6.37
CA ASP A 73 3.29 -13.35 -6.81
C ASP A 73 2.53 -12.35 -5.94
N HIS A 74 1.30 -12.70 -5.52
CA HIS A 74 0.51 -11.89 -4.59
C HIS A 74 1.18 -11.82 -3.22
N GLU A 75 1.63 -12.96 -2.68
CA GLU A 75 2.41 -12.99 -1.44
C GLU A 75 3.68 -12.16 -1.54
N PHE A 76 4.43 -12.35 -2.62
CA PHE A 76 5.70 -11.66 -2.83
C PHE A 76 5.50 -10.14 -2.88
N ALA A 77 4.50 -9.66 -3.63
CA ALA A 77 4.19 -8.24 -3.72
C ALA A 77 3.72 -7.67 -2.37
N LEU A 78 2.82 -8.37 -1.66
CA LEU A 78 2.34 -7.96 -0.34
C LEU A 78 3.46 -7.94 0.70
N ARG A 79 4.44 -8.83 0.59
CA ARG A 79 5.62 -8.86 1.46
C ARG A 79 6.58 -7.75 1.09
N ALA A 80 6.87 -7.54 -0.18
CA ALA A 80 7.74 -6.46 -0.62
C ALA A 80 7.27 -5.09 -0.14
N SER A 81 5.96 -4.82 -0.17
CA SER A 81 5.38 -3.58 0.34
C SER A 81 5.52 -3.37 1.84
N ARG A 82 5.97 -4.37 2.60
CA ARG A 82 6.30 -4.23 4.03
C ARG A 82 7.77 -3.86 4.25
N PHE A 83 8.65 -4.17 3.29
CA PHE A 83 10.10 -3.94 3.37
C PHE A 83 10.59 -2.72 2.59
N THR A 84 9.71 -2.08 1.83
CA THR A 84 10.01 -0.83 1.12
C THR A 84 8.76 0.01 0.90
N ASN A 85 8.93 1.33 0.88
CA ASN A 85 7.97 2.29 0.35
C ASN A 85 8.37 2.83 -1.04
N GLN A 86 9.48 2.34 -1.60
CA GLN A 86 10.03 2.77 -2.89
C GLN A 86 9.48 1.90 -4.03
N ILE A 87 8.15 1.85 -4.13
CA ILE A 87 7.42 1.08 -5.14
C ILE A 87 6.88 2.05 -6.18
N LYS A 88 7.16 1.81 -7.47
CA LYS A 88 6.78 2.73 -8.53
C LYS A 88 6.27 2.02 -9.76
N ARG A 89 5.22 2.57 -10.38
CA ARG A 89 4.72 2.09 -11.66
C ARG A 89 5.60 2.60 -12.80
N LEU A 90 5.84 1.74 -13.78
CA LEU A 90 6.32 2.08 -15.11
C LEU A 90 5.10 2.17 -16.04
N PRO A 91 4.70 3.36 -16.50
CA PRO A 91 3.48 3.56 -17.30
C PRO A 91 3.67 3.12 -18.76
N TYR A 92 4.18 1.91 -18.95
CA TYR A 92 4.50 1.30 -20.23
C TYR A 92 3.95 -0.13 -20.25
N PHE A 93 3.46 -0.55 -21.41
CA PHE A 93 3.01 -1.92 -21.65
C PHE A 93 4.20 -2.84 -21.94
N LEU A 94 4.86 -3.33 -20.89
CA LEU A 94 6.09 -4.13 -21.01
C LEU A 94 5.86 -5.64 -20.96
N TYR A 95 4.60 -6.06 -20.80
CA TYR A 95 4.22 -7.47 -20.74
C TYR A 95 2.95 -7.79 -21.52
N ILE A 96 2.93 -8.96 -22.16
CA ILE A 96 1.76 -9.50 -22.85
C ILE A 96 1.30 -10.76 -22.11
N TRP A 97 0.18 -10.66 -21.41
CA TRP A 97 -0.46 -11.78 -20.73
C TRP A 97 -1.33 -12.58 -21.69
N ARG A 98 -0.83 -13.75 -22.08
CA ARG A 98 -1.57 -14.72 -22.88
C ARG A 98 -2.62 -15.45 -22.04
N LEU A 99 -3.89 -15.24 -22.37
CA LEU A 99 -5.02 -15.88 -21.74
C LEU A 99 -5.26 -17.26 -22.37
N HIS A 100 -5.17 -18.31 -21.56
CA HIS A 100 -5.49 -19.66 -21.99
C HIS A 100 -6.18 -20.46 -20.88
N GLY A 101 -7.09 -21.35 -21.26
CA GLY A 101 -7.88 -22.17 -20.33
C GLY A 101 -7.07 -23.22 -19.58
N GLY A 102 -5.83 -23.45 -20.00
CA GLY A 102 -4.90 -24.40 -19.35
C GLY A 102 -4.13 -23.82 -18.17
N SER A 103 -4.32 -22.55 -17.84
CA SER A 103 -3.58 -21.87 -16.76
C SER A 103 -3.85 -22.49 -15.40
N PHE A 104 -2.84 -22.44 -14.51
CA PHE A 104 -2.94 -23.00 -13.17
C PHE A 104 -4.09 -22.38 -12.38
N SER A 105 -4.21 -21.04 -12.41
CA SER A 105 -5.29 -20.31 -11.74
C SER A 105 -6.68 -20.68 -12.24
N ARG A 106 -6.81 -21.09 -13.51
CA ARG A 106 -8.08 -21.61 -14.04
C ARG A 106 -8.38 -23.03 -13.58
N LYS A 107 -7.37 -23.90 -13.49
CA LYS A 107 -7.53 -25.32 -13.11
C LYS A 107 -7.61 -25.55 -11.60
N LYS A 108 -6.99 -24.68 -10.81
CA LYS A 108 -6.79 -24.83 -9.35
C LYS A 108 -7.20 -23.55 -8.62
N ALA A 109 -8.35 -22.97 -8.99
CA ALA A 109 -8.82 -21.70 -8.47
C ALA A 109 -8.92 -21.68 -6.94
N GLU A 110 -9.45 -22.74 -6.32
CA GLU A 110 -9.59 -22.86 -4.86
C GLU A 110 -8.23 -22.82 -4.13
N ILE A 111 -7.21 -23.48 -4.69
CA ILE A 111 -5.84 -23.47 -4.14
C ILE A 111 -5.24 -22.05 -4.22
N CYS A 112 -5.42 -21.40 -5.37
CA CYS A 112 -4.93 -20.03 -5.57
C CYS A 112 -5.63 -19.08 -4.59
N GLU A 113 -6.95 -19.24 -4.41
CA GLU A 113 -7.76 -18.41 -3.53
C GLU A 113 -7.36 -18.58 -2.06
N ALA A 114 -7.20 -19.82 -1.60
CA ALA A 114 -6.71 -20.11 -0.25
C ALA A 114 -5.31 -19.51 -0.02
N SER A 115 -4.41 -19.66 -0.99
CA SER A 115 -3.05 -19.11 -0.93
C SER A 115 -3.05 -17.57 -0.86
N SER A 116 -3.89 -16.90 -1.64
CA SER A 116 -4.04 -15.43 -1.60
C SER A 116 -4.61 -14.97 -0.26
N LYS A 117 -5.67 -15.62 0.25
CA LYS A 117 -6.24 -15.31 1.57
C LYS A 117 -5.22 -15.50 2.70
N LYS A 118 -4.41 -16.55 2.63
CA LYS A 118 -3.28 -16.78 3.55
C LYS A 118 -2.27 -15.63 3.49
N ALA A 119 -1.87 -15.20 2.30
CA ALA A 119 -0.91 -14.09 2.14
C ALA A 119 -1.45 -12.77 2.71
N ILE A 120 -2.74 -12.49 2.50
CA ILE A 120 -3.41 -11.32 3.07
C ILE A 120 -3.44 -11.41 4.60
N LEU A 121 -3.79 -12.56 5.16
CA LEU A 121 -3.82 -12.74 6.62
C LEU A 121 -2.43 -12.53 7.24
N GLU A 122 -1.38 -13.10 6.65
CA GLU A 122 0.00 -12.85 7.09
C GLU A 122 0.38 -11.36 7.03
N HIS A 123 -0.04 -10.63 5.99
CA HIS A 123 0.21 -9.19 5.88
C HIS A 123 -0.36 -8.41 7.08
N TYR A 124 -1.55 -8.77 7.58
CA TYR A 124 -2.14 -8.11 8.75
C TYR A 124 -1.56 -8.58 10.08
N ASN A 125 -1.23 -9.86 10.19
CA ASN A 125 -0.57 -10.41 11.38
C ASN A 125 0.77 -9.70 11.65
N ASP A 126 1.57 -9.48 10.61
CA ASP A 126 2.84 -8.74 10.70
C ASP A 126 2.63 -7.30 11.21
N LYS A 127 1.53 -6.65 10.82
CA LYS A 127 1.15 -5.30 11.25
C LYS A 127 0.48 -5.25 12.63
N LYS A 128 0.23 -6.40 13.25
CA LYS A 128 -0.56 -6.52 14.49
C LYS A 128 -1.92 -5.81 14.35
N GLU A 129 -2.57 -6.06 13.22
CA GLU A 129 -3.93 -5.61 12.92
C GLU A 129 -4.87 -6.81 12.97
N GLU A 130 -5.96 -6.66 13.72
CA GLU A 130 -6.96 -7.73 13.90
C GLU A 130 -7.91 -7.79 12.70
N VAL A 131 -7.94 -8.96 12.05
CA VAL A 131 -8.83 -9.27 10.93
C VAL A 131 -9.95 -10.17 11.44
N GLU A 132 -11.19 -9.75 11.24
CA GLU A 132 -12.37 -10.54 11.58
C GLU A 132 -12.57 -11.66 10.56
N LYS A 133 -12.56 -11.31 9.26
CA LYS A 133 -12.69 -12.28 8.17
C LYS A 133 -12.21 -11.71 6.83
N ILE A 134 -11.86 -12.62 5.92
CA ILE A 134 -11.53 -12.31 4.53
C ILE A 134 -12.54 -13.04 3.64
N VAL A 135 -13.34 -12.29 2.89
CA VAL A 135 -14.33 -12.86 1.96
C VAL A 135 -13.90 -12.58 0.52
N SER A 136 -14.40 -13.40 -0.39
CA SER A 136 -14.19 -13.22 -1.83
C SER A 136 -15.07 -12.08 -2.34
N GLY A 137 -14.55 -11.29 -3.28
CA GLY A 137 -15.29 -10.25 -3.97
C GLY A 137 -16.11 -10.82 -5.14
N ASN A 138 -16.82 -9.92 -5.84
CA ASN A 138 -17.69 -10.28 -6.96
C ASN A 138 -16.93 -10.77 -8.21
N TYR A 139 -15.62 -10.50 -8.28
CA TYR A 139 -14.76 -10.93 -9.38
C TYR A 139 -13.75 -11.98 -8.91
N PRO A 140 -13.34 -12.94 -9.76
CA PRO A 140 -12.34 -13.93 -9.40
C PRO A 140 -11.06 -13.28 -8.87
N PHE A 141 -10.50 -13.86 -7.80
CA PHE A 141 -9.25 -13.38 -7.18
C PHE A 141 -9.31 -11.92 -6.72
N THR A 142 -10.48 -11.51 -6.23
CA THR A 142 -10.67 -10.27 -5.47
C THR A 142 -11.15 -10.58 -4.07
N TYR A 143 -10.80 -9.72 -3.11
CA TYR A 143 -10.97 -9.97 -1.68
C TYR A 143 -11.43 -8.72 -0.94
N HIS A 144 -12.32 -8.94 0.04
CA HIS A 144 -12.74 -7.94 1.00
C HIS A 144 -12.34 -8.38 2.41
N VAL A 145 -11.56 -7.53 3.08
CA VAL A 145 -11.07 -7.78 4.43
C VAL A 145 -11.90 -6.99 5.41
N PHE A 146 -12.62 -7.70 6.27
CA PHE A 146 -13.31 -7.12 7.43
C PHE A 146 -12.31 -7.03 8.56
N ARG A 147 -11.98 -5.80 8.97
CA ARG A 147 -11.02 -5.51 10.02
C ARG A 147 -11.46 -4.30 10.82
N LYS A 148 -11.05 -4.26 12.08
CA LYS A 148 -11.26 -3.07 12.92
C LYS A 148 -10.16 -2.05 12.62
N LEU A 149 -10.53 -0.90 12.10
CA LEU A 149 -9.57 0.19 11.91
C LEU A 149 -9.13 0.72 13.28
N LYS A 150 -7.81 0.90 13.45
CA LYS A 150 -7.28 1.62 14.61
C LYS A 150 -7.80 3.05 14.56
N LYS A 151 -8.45 3.49 15.64
CA LYS A 151 -8.87 4.88 15.77
C LYS A 151 -7.62 5.74 15.89
N LYS A 152 -7.38 6.59 14.89
CA LYS A 152 -6.37 7.63 14.94
C LYS A 152 -7.06 8.94 15.32
N TYR A 153 -6.62 9.53 16.42
CA TYR A 153 -7.15 10.81 16.87
C TYR A 153 -6.26 11.92 16.31
N ILE A 154 -6.85 12.91 15.67
CA ILE A 154 -6.14 14.12 15.24
C ILE A 154 -6.59 15.24 16.18
N VAL A 155 -5.61 15.85 16.86
CA VAL A 155 -5.83 17.02 17.71
C VAL A 155 -5.13 18.19 17.05
N SER A 156 -5.92 19.14 16.56
CA SER A 156 -5.40 20.39 16.01
C SER A 156 -5.51 21.49 17.06
N VAL A 157 -4.37 22.04 17.46
CA VAL A 157 -4.27 23.18 18.37
C VAL A 157 -4.05 24.42 17.52
N ILE A 158 -4.94 25.40 17.63
CA ILE A 158 -4.79 26.69 16.94
C ILE A 158 -4.47 27.74 18.00
N ALA A 159 -3.29 28.34 17.89
CA ALA A 159 -2.87 29.42 18.78
C ALA A 159 -2.72 30.70 17.97
N ARG A 160 -3.26 31.82 18.46
CA ARG A 160 -3.18 33.10 17.74
C ARG A 160 -1.74 33.64 17.69
N ASN A 161 -0.93 33.34 18.69
CA ASN A 161 0.49 33.65 18.73
C ASN A 161 1.23 32.71 19.71
N CYS A 162 2.56 32.72 19.70
CA CYS A 162 3.38 31.89 20.59
C CYS A 162 3.30 32.29 22.07
N SER A 163 2.87 33.51 22.40
CA SER A 163 2.69 33.97 23.78
C SER A 163 1.40 33.46 24.43
N ASP A 164 0.37 33.14 23.64
CA ASP A 164 -0.87 32.53 24.12
C ASP A 164 -0.67 31.05 24.49
N LEU A 165 0.40 30.44 23.99
CA LEU A 165 0.85 29.12 24.40
C LEU A 165 1.70 29.27 25.66
N ASN A 166 1.10 29.01 26.83
CA ASN A 166 1.88 28.77 28.03
C ASN A 166 2.70 27.49 27.82
N TRP A 167 3.97 27.65 27.44
CA TRP A 167 4.85 26.55 27.02
C TRP A 167 5.03 25.46 28.09
N VAL A 168 5.01 25.84 29.36
CA VAL A 168 5.14 24.89 30.47
C VAL A 168 3.90 24.00 30.53
N PHE A 169 2.72 24.62 30.59
CA PHE A 169 1.46 23.89 30.67
C PHE A 169 1.16 23.10 29.38
N PHE A 170 1.50 23.67 28.23
CA PHE A 170 1.34 23.00 26.94
C PHE A 170 2.22 21.76 26.84
N ARG A 171 3.51 21.84 27.23
CA ARG A 171 4.40 20.67 27.24
C ARG A 171 3.86 19.57 28.16
N GLU A 172 3.42 19.93 29.35
CA GLU A 172 2.87 18.97 30.32
C GLU A 172 1.58 18.32 29.78
N SER A 173 0.70 19.10 29.16
CA SER A 173 -0.51 18.60 28.50
C SER A 173 -0.19 17.63 27.36
N ILE A 174 0.81 17.94 26.53
CA ILE A 174 1.25 17.05 25.44
C ILE A 174 1.85 15.76 26.01
N GLN A 175 2.69 15.84 27.05
CA GLN A 175 3.28 14.66 27.69
C GLN A 175 2.21 13.76 28.30
N ASN A 176 1.22 14.33 28.98
CA ASN A 176 0.06 13.59 29.48
C ASN A 176 -0.73 12.96 28.32
N PHE A 177 -0.92 13.68 27.21
CA PHE A 177 -1.62 13.13 26.04
C PHE A 177 -0.86 11.96 25.39
N LEU A 178 0.46 12.09 25.25
CA LEU A 178 1.34 11.05 24.72
C LEU A 178 1.47 9.83 25.65
N SER A 179 1.09 9.96 26.92
CA SER A 179 1.08 8.84 27.87
C SER A 179 -0.14 7.91 27.70
N PHE A 180 -1.19 8.36 27.00
CA PHE A 180 -2.31 7.50 26.65
C PHE A 180 -1.93 6.52 25.55
N PRO A 181 -2.46 5.28 25.55
CA PRO A 181 -2.21 4.28 24.50
C PRO A 181 -2.92 4.58 23.17
N LEU A 182 -3.25 5.86 22.91
CA LEU A 182 -3.93 6.31 21.72
C LEU A 182 -2.91 6.68 20.64
N ASP A 183 -3.19 6.31 19.39
CA ASP A 183 -2.43 6.82 18.25
C ASP A 183 -2.96 8.22 17.91
N VAL A 184 -2.21 9.24 18.35
CA VAL A 184 -2.60 10.65 18.25
C VAL A 184 -1.63 11.38 17.34
N LYS A 185 -2.18 12.09 16.34
CA LYS A 185 -1.44 13.12 15.60
C LYS A 185 -1.81 14.48 16.16
N ILE A 186 -0.82 15.24 16.63
CA ILE A 186 -1.01 16.60 17.11
C ILE A 186 -0.48 17.56 16.05
N GLU A 187 -1.29 18.54 15.67
CA GLU A 187 -0.92 19.60 14.75
C GLU A 187 -1.05 20.95 15.44
N LEU A 188 0.00 21.76 15.45
CA LEU A 188 -0.04 23.12 15.95
C LEU A 188 -0.08 24.09 14.79
N TRP A 189 -1.14 24.89 14.73
CA TRP A 189 -1.34 25.92 13.73
C TRP A 189 -1.15 27.31 14.36
N LEU A 190 -0.17 28.04 13.85
CA LEU A 190 0.11 29.44 14.19
C LEU A 190 -0.19 30.28 12.95
N PRO A 191 -1.34 30.98 12.89
CA PRO A 191 -1.69 31.82 11.74
C PRO A 191 -0.73 33.01 11.63
N GLU A 192 -0.46 33.45 10.40
CA GLU A 192 0.25 34.72 10.20
C GLU A 192 -0.56 35.90 10.76
N GLN A 193 0.14 36.89 11.32
CA GLN A 193 -0.52 38.07 11.88
C GLN A 193 -1.32 38.89 10.84
N SER A 194 -0.92 38.82 9.57
CA SER A 194 -1.66 39.38 8.43
C SER A 194 -3.08 38.81 8.32
N VAL A 195 -3.22 37.49 8.49
CA VAL A 195 -4.50 36.77 8.44
C VAL A 195 -5.39 37.10 9.63
N LEU A 196 -4.80 37.24 10.83
CA LEU A 196 -5.57 37.60 12.04
C LEU A 196 -6.14 39.02 12.00
N LYS A 197 -5.43 39.97 11.38
CA LYS A 197 -5.90 41.35 11.22
C LYS A 197 -7.12 41.45 10.30
N GLN A 198 -7.16 40.65 9.23
CA GLN A 198 -8.30 40.61 8.31
C GLN A 198 -9.59 40.10 8.97
N ILE A 199 -9.49 39.31 10.03
CA ILE A 199 -10.64 38.76 10.78
C ILE A 199 -11.14 39.74 11.85
N GLN A 200 -10.33 40.72 12.27
CA GLN A 200 -10.71 41.73 13.26
C GLN A 200 -11.39 42.97 12.65
N GLU A 201 -11.43 43.08 11.32
CA GLU A 201 -12.02 44.22 10.59
C GLU A 201 -13.47 43.95 10.12
N GLU A 202 -14.08 42.81 10.49
CA GLU A 202 -15.52 42.50 10.37
C GLU A 202 -16.23 42.59 11.74
#